data_AF-A0A7M3MKI4-F1
#
_entry.id   AF-A0A7M3MKI4-F1
#
_cell.length_a   1.000
_cell.length_b   1.000
_cell.length_c   1.000
_cell.angle_alpha   90.00
_cell.angle_beta   90.00
_cell.angle_gamma   90.00
#
_symmetry.space_group_name_H-M   'P 1'
#
loop_
_entity.id
_entity.type
_entity.pdbx_description
1 polymer ?
#
loop_
_entity_poly.entity_id
_entity_poly.type
_entity_poly.pdbx_seq_one_letter_code
_entity_poly.pdbx_strand_id
1 'polypeptide(L)'
;MSTPVVADSNAASEYGSRRAPEPAPDRPGDDTLREHPHARRSRRTPLLLGVLGLAAVVLAACGDAEQNALDPAGPYAQAPHDLIIPVAWIALAVFIFVQGLIIFSVVKFRTKKDDDGSLPKQIHGNTRAEIVWTVIPAVILAIIAVPTVQGIFEVMDEPEDYLTVEVIGHRWWFEYYYPDYDIYTANEFAIPVGTPVRLE
;
A
#
# COMPACT_ATOMS: atom_id res chain seq x y z
N MET A 1 69.11 37.12 7.61
CA MET A 1 67.77 37.73 7.52
C MET A 1 66.94 37.16 8.65
N SER A 2 66.74 38.00 9.67
CA SER A 2 65.72 38.04 10.73
C SER A 2 65.43 36.80 11.60
N THR A 3 65.72 37.03 12.88
CA THR A 3 65.59 36.28 14.14
C THR A 3 64.17 35.89 14.56
N PRO A 4 64.01 34.93 15.50
CA PRO A 4 62.73 34.57 16.09
C PRO A 4 62.30 35.62 17.13
N VAL A 5 61.00 35.95 17.16
CA VAL A 5 60.42 36.90 18.13
C VAL A 5 59.95 36.15 19.37
N VAL A 6 60.41 36.67 20.49
CA VAL A 6 60.22 36.29 21.89
C VAL A 6 58.76 36.45 22.33
N ALA A 7 58.30 35.51 23.16
CA ALA A 7 56.98 35.53 23.79
C ALA A 7 56.85 36.67 24.81
N ASP A 8 55.78 37.46 24.71
CA ASP A 8 55.45 38.49 25.69
C ASP A 8 54.64 37.87 26.84
N SER A 9 55.28 37.79 28.02
CA SER A 9 54.78 37.10 29.22
C SER A 9 53.76 37.90 30.04
N ASN A 10 53.21 38.99 29.50
CA ASN A 10 52.38 39.93 30.27
C ASN A 10 50.88 39.92 29.95
N ALA A 11 50.40 39.02 29.08
CA ALA A 11 48.96 38.91 28.79
C ALA A 11 48.13 38.18 29.87
N ALA A 12 48.77 37.57 30.87
CA ALA A 12 48.11 36.72 31.87
C ALA A 12 47.79 37.41 33.21
N SER A 13 48.00 38.73 33.34
CA SER A 13 47.86 39.42 34.63
C SER A 13 46.56 40.22 34.83
N GLU A 14 45.73 40.43 33.81
CA GLU A 14 44.53 41.30 33.92
C GLU A 14 43.18 40.57 33.92
N TYR A 15 43.17 39.23 33.82
CA TYR A 15 41.93 38.44 33.80
C TYR A 15 41.55 37.85 35.17
N GLY A 16 42.02 38.47 36.26
CA GLY A 16 41.86 37.99 37.63
C GLY A 16 41.22 39.01 38.58
N SER A 17 40.26 39.83 38.15
CA SER A 17 39.48 40.68 39.07
C SER A 17 38.22 41.30 38.44
N ARG A 18 37.26 40.49 37.99
CA ARG A 18 35.88 40.97 37.81
C ARG A 18 34.98 40.33 38.87
N ARG A 19 34.53 41.14 39.82
CA ARG A 19 33.51 40.77 40.81
C ARG A 19 32.24 40.31 40.07
N ALA A 20 31.59 39.28 40.61
CA ALA A 20 30.26 38.89 40.15
C ALA A 20 29.28 40.06 40.33
N PRO A 21 28.36 40.30 39.37
CA PRO A 21 27.30 41.29 39.55
C PRO A 21 26.34 40.86 40.66
N GLU A 22 25.91 41.84 41.46
CA GLU A 22 24.98 41.68 42.58
C GLU A 22 23.61 41.14 42.10
N PRO A 23 22.95 40.23 42.84
CA PRO A 23 21.62 39.78 42.45
C PRO A 23 20.62 40.93 42.50
N ALA A 24 19.79 41.03 41.46
CA ALA A 24 18.76 42.04 41.34
C ALA A 24 17.73 41.92 42.48
N PRO A 25 17.14 43.04 42.95
CA PRO A 25 16.12 43.01 43.99
C PRO A 25 14.87 42.27 43.51
N ASP A 26 14.34 41.45 44.42
CA ASP A 26 13.16 40.60 44.21
C ASP A 26 11.95 41.46 43.84
N ARG A 27 11.38 41.24 42.65
CA ARG A 27 10.20 41.99 42.20
C ARG A 27 8.96 41.37 42.83
N PRO A 28 8.16 42.11 43.61
CA PRO A 28 6.89 41.60 44.10
C PRO A 28 5.90 41.57 42.94
N GLY A 29 5.55 40.37 42.48
CA GLY A 29 4.46 40.17 41.52
C GLY A 29 4.77 39.35 40.27
N ASP A 30 5.46 38.21 40.40
CA ASP A 30 5.46 37.18 39.35
C ASP A 30 4.76 35.88 39.81
N ASP A 31 3.63 36.02 40.51
CA ASP A 31 2.65 34.94 40.71
C ASP A 31 1.79 34.72 39.45
N THR A 32 2.25 35.17 38.28
CA THR A 32 1.61 34.90 36.99
C THR A 32 2.44 33.95 36.14
N LEU A 33 3.01 32.92 36.76
CA LEU A 33 3.20 31.64 36.06
C LEU A 33 1.81 31.11 35.71
N ARG A 34 1.28 31.59 34.58
CA ARG A 34 0.12 31.01 33.91
C ARG A 34 0.43 29.52 33.73
N GLU A 35 -0.15 28.69 34.58
CA GLU A 35 -0.28 27.27 34.28
C GLU A 35 -0.99 27.17 32.93
N HIS A 36 -0.23 26.86 31.88
CA HIS A 36 -0.82 26.43 30.63
C HIS A 36 -1.47 25.08 30.92
N PRO A 37 -2.81 24.94 30.87
CA PRO A 37 -3.41 23.63 30.99
C PRO A 37 -2.85 22.79 29.85
N HIS A 38 -2.11 21.73 30.19
CA HIS A 38 -1.78 20.69 29.23
C HIS A 38 -3.11 20.11 28.75
N ALA A 39 -3.61 20.61 27.63
CA ALA A 39 -4.77 20.06 26.97
C ALA A 39 -4.47 18.57 26.77
N ARG A 40 -5.10 17.71 27.58
CA ARG A 40 -5.03 16.27 27.45
C ARG A 40 -5.61 15.96 26.08
N ARG A 41 -4.76 15.89 25.05
CA ARG A 41 -5.16 15.53 23.70
C ARG A 41 -5.77 14.14 23.80
N SER A 42 -7.10 14.09 23.82
CA SER A 42 -7.86 12.86 23.98
C SER A 42 -7.44 11.91 22.87
N ARG A 43 -6.79 10.80 23.23
CA ARG A 43 -6.44 9.73 22.30
C ARG A 43 -7.65 9.13 21.57
N ARG A 44 -8.88 9.46 22.00
CA ARG A 44 -10.13 8.93 21.45
C ARG A 44 -10.58 9.65 20.18
N THR A 45 -10.23 10.94 20.01
CA THR A 45 -10.64 11.73 18.84
C THR A 45 -10.03 11.26 17.50
N PRO A 46 -8.72 10.93 17.39
CA PRO A 46 -8.17 10.40 16.14
C PRO A 46 -8.64 8.97 15.83
N LEU A 47 -9.00 8.19 16.86
CA LEU A 47 -9.53 6.83 16.70
C LEU A 47 -10.95 6.86 16.10
N LEU A 48 -11.82 7.72 16.62
CA LEU A 48 -13.19 7.88 16.12
C LEU A 48 -13.22 8.38 14.67
N LEU A 49 -12.37 9.34 14.31
CA LEU A 49 -12.24 9.81 12.92
C LEU A 49 -11.70 8.72 11.99
N GLY A 50 -10.76 7.88 12.45
CA GLY A 50 -10.27 6.73 11.69
C GLY A 50 -11.34 5.66 11.47
N VAL A 51 -12.16 5.35 12.48
CA VAL A 51 -13.26 4.38 12.37
C VAL A 51 -14.36 4.90 11.45
N LEU A 52 -14.73 6.18 11.55
CA LEU A 52 -15.71 6.79 10.65
C LEU A 52 -15.22 6.83 9.20
N GLY A 53 -13.93 7.13 8.98
CA GLY A 53 -13.31 7.11 7.66
C GLY A 53 -13.29 5.71 7.05
N LEU A 54 -12.95 4.68 7.84
CA LEU A 54 -12.98 3.29 7.39
C LEU A 54 -14.41 2.83 7.08
N ALA A 55 -15.38 3.19 7.92
CA ALA A 55 -16.79 2.87 7.68
C ALA A 55 -17.32 3.53 6.40
N ALA A 56 -16.95 4.77 6.12
CA ALA A 56 -17.32 5.46 4.89
C ALA A 56 -16.74 4.79 3.64
N VAL A 57 -15.49 4.30 3.71
CA VAL A 57 -14.85 3.56 2.61
C VAL A 57 -15.55 2.21 2.38
N VAL A 58 -15.90 1.48 3.45
CA VAL A 58 -16.61 0.20 3.35
C VAL A 58 -18.02 0.38 2.76
N LEU A 59 -18.73 1.44 3.15
CA LEU A 59 -20.06 1.75 2.61
C LEU A 59 -20.01 2.16 1.13
N ALA A 60 -18.97 2.90 0.71
CA ALA A 60 -18.79 3.27 -0.69
C ALA A 60 -18.43 2.07 -1.59
N ALA A 61 -17.94 0.96 -1.02
CA ALA A 61 -17.58 -0.24 -1.76
C ALA A 61 -18.78 -1.15 -2.10
N CYS A 62 -19.98 -0.83 -1.62
CA CYS A 62 -21.19 -1.63 -1.81
C CYS A 62 -22.15 -0.91 -2.77
N GLY A 63 -21.83 -0.94 -4.06
CA GLY A 63 -22.70 -0.45 -5.12
C GLY A 63 -22.83 -1.50 -6.22
N ASP A 64 -24.06 -1.84 -6.60
CA ASP A 64 -24.32 -2.73 -7.72
C ASP A 64 -24.05 -1.97 -9.02
N ALA A 65 -23.03 -2.41 -9.77
CA ALA A 65 -22.70 -1.87 -11.08
C ALA A 65 -23.24 -2.80 -12.17
N GLU A 66 -23.94 -2.25 -13.17
CA GLU A 66 -24.40 -3.00 -14.35
C GLU A 66 -23.23 -3.59 -15.15
N GLN A 67 -22.04 -2.98 -15.07
CA GLN A 67 -20.79 -3.52 -15.59
C GLN A 67 -19.89 -3.96 -14.42
N ASN A 68 -19.79 -5.27 -14.22
CA ASN A 68 -18.97 -5.86 -13.16
C ASN A 68 -17.99 -6.89 -13.73
N ALA A 69 -16.69 -6.60 -13.61
CA ALA A 69 -15.64 -7.52 -14.06
C ALA A 69 -15.50 -8.78 -13.18
N LEU A 70 -16.11 -8.78 -11.98
CA LEU A 70 -16.11 -9.91 -11.05
C LEU A 70 -17.40 -10.74 -11.12
N ASP A 71 -18.28 -10.46 -12.07
CA ASP A 71 -19.50 -11.24 -12.34
C ASP A 71 -19.45 -11.80 -13.77
N PRO A 72 -18.77 -12.93 -13.99
CA PRO A 72 -18.58 -13.50 -15.32
C PRO A 72 -19.88 -14.08 -15.88
N ALA A 73 -20.20 -13.74 -17.13
CA ALA A 73 -21.37 -14.28 -17.84
C ALA A 73 -21.02 -15.32 -18.93
N GLY A 74 -19.75 -15.44 -19.31
CA GLY A 74 -19.29 -16.32 -20.39
C GLY A 74 -18.07 -17.16 -19.99
N PRO A 75 -17.80 -18.27 -20.70
CA PRO A 75 -16.72 -19.20 -20.35
C PRO A 75 -15.34 -18.54 -20.38
N TYR A 76 -15.11 -17.66 -21.36
CA TYR A 76 -13.88 -16.88 -21.49
C TYR A 76 -13.62 -15.92 -20.31
N ALA A 77 -14.68 -15.46 -19.64
CA ALA A 77 -14.59 -14.61 -18.44
C ALA A 77 -14.55 -15.46 -17.15
N GLN A 78 -15.12 -16.67 -17.17
CA GLN A 78 -15.17 -17.57 -16.03
C GLN A 78 -13.79 -18.09 -15.65
N ALA A 79 -12.96 -18.52 -16.61
CA ALA A 79 -11.64 -19.08 -16.31
C ALA A 79 -10.71 -18.08 -15.58
N PRO A 80 -10.59 -16.81 -16.01
CA PRO A 80 -9.88 -15.80 -15.23
C PRO A 80 -10.52 -15.50 -13.86
N HIS A 81 -11.85 -15.53 -13.76
CA HIS A 81 -12.55 -15.28 -12.51
C HIS A 81 -12.22 -16.35 -11.45
N ASP A 82 -12.25 -17.62 -11.83
CA ASP A 82 -11.97 -18.73 -10.92
C ASP A 82 -10.51 -18.75 -10.44
N LEU A 83 -9.62 -18.10 -11.20
CA LEU A 83 -8.23 -17.87 -10.79
C LEU A 83 -8.07 -16.62 -9.91
N ILE A 84 -8.72 -15.51 -10.25
CA ILE A 84 -8.48 -14.23 -9.56
C ILE A 84 -9.06 -14.22 -8.15
N ILE A 85 -10.21 -14.85 -7.91
CA ILE A 85 -10.84 -14.83 -6.58
C ILE A 85 -9.98 -15.54 -5.51
N PRO A 86 -9.47 -16.76 -5.72
CA PRO A 86 -8.54 -17.39 -4.77
C PRO A 86 -7.25 -16.61 -4.59
N VAL A 87 -6.66 -16.10 -5.69
CA VAL A 87 -5.42 -15.30 -5.64
C VAL A 87 -5.64 -14.01 -4.84
N ALA A 88 -6.78 -13.35 -5.00
CA ALA A 88 -7.14 -12.17 -4.23
C ALA A 88 -7.24 -12.47 -2.72
N TRP A 89 -7.80 -13.62 -2.34
CA TRP A 89 -7.83 -14.05 -0.93
C TRP A 89 -6.44 -14.33 -0.36
N ILE A 90 -5.57 -14.99 -1.13
CA ILE A 90 -4.17 -15.23 -0.72
C ILE A 90 -3.44 -13.89 -0.56
N ALA A 91 -3.59 -12.98 -1.53
CA ALA A 91 -3.00 -11.65 -1.48
C ALA A 91 -3.48 -10.85 -0.26
N LEU A 92 -4.79 -10.89 0.04
CA LEU A 92 -5.36 -10.26 1.22
C LEU A 92 -4.81 -10.85 2.52
N ALA A 93 -4.65 -12.17 2.60
CA ALA A 93 -4.08 -12.83 3.77
C ALA A 93 -2.62 -12.41 4.01
N VAL A 94 -1.80 -12.38 2.95
CA VAL A 94 -0.41 -11.88 3.02
C VAL A 94 -0.37 -10.41 3.41
N PHE A 95 -1.25 -9.59 2.83
CA PHE A 95 -1.36 -8.17 3.17
C PHE A 95 -1.66 -7.97 4.65
N ILE A 96 -2.68 -8.65 5.19
CA ILE A 96 -3.04 -8.57 6.61
C ILE A 96 -1.88 -9.06 7.49
N PHE A 97 -1.21 -10.13 7.11
CA PHE A 97 -0.06 -10.67 7.85
C PHE A 97 1.09 -9.66 7.93
N VAL A 98 1.51 -9.10 6.79
CA VAL A 98 2.59 -8.11 6.71
C VAL A 98 2.20 -6.83 7.46
N GLN A 99 0.98 -6.34 7.25
CA GLN A 99 0.47 -5.15 7.92
C GLN A 99 0.40 -5.35 9.43
N GLY A 100 -0.02 -6.53 9.88
CA GLY A 100 -0.04 -6.95 11.28
C GLY A 100 1.35 -6.97 11.91
N LEU A 101 2.35 -7.55 11.22
CA LEU A 101 3.76 -7.55 11.68
C LEU A 101 4.33 -6.14 11.80
N ILE A 102 4.05 -5.25 10.85
CA ILE A 102 4.48 -3.85 10.90
C ILE A 102 3.84 -3.15 12.11
N ILE A 103 2.51 -3.26 12.27
CA ILE A 103 1.79 -2.64 13.39
C ILE A 103 2.31 -3.19 14.72
N PHE A 104 2.48 -4.51 14.82
CA PHE A 104 3.05 -5.16 15.99
C PHE A 104 4.43 -4.60 16.32
N SER A 105 5.30 -4.47 15.31
CA SER A 105 6.66 -3.96 15.50
C SER A 105 6.65 -2.51 15.99
N VAL A 106 5.81 -1.66 15.38
CA VAL A 106 5.64 -0.26 15.80
C VAL A 106 5.11 -0.16 17.22
N VAL A 107 4.15 -1.00 17.64
CA VAL A 107 3.57 -0.94 18.99
C VAL A 107 4.52 -1.51 20.04
N LYS A 108 5.19 -2.64 19.73
CA LYS A 108 6.05 -3.37 20.67
C LYS A 108 7.39 -2.68 20.91
N PHE A 109 7.98 -2.09 19.87
CA PHE A 109 9.31 -1.47 19.91
C PHE A 109 9.26 0.06 19.95
N ARG A 110 8.09 0.66 20.23
CA ARG A 110 8.00 2.10 20.49
C ARG A 110 8.76 2.47 21.77
N THR A 111 9.64 3.48 21.68
CA THR A 111 10.31 4.08 22.84
C THR A 111 9.29 4.53 23.89
N LYS A 112 9.51 4.11 25.13
CA LYS A 112 8.69 4.50 26.29
C LYS A 112 9.33 5.72 26.96
N LYS A 113 8.53 6.46 27.73
CA LYS A 113 9.02 7.64 28.46
C LYS A 113 10.01 7.30 29.58
N ASP A 114 9.99 6.05 30.02
CA ASP A 114 10.78 5.50 31.14
C ASP A 114 11.95 4.64 30.63
N ASP A 115 12.35 4.82 29.37
CA ASP A 115 13.40 4.04 28.72
C ASP A 115 14.77 4.57 29.12
N ASP A 116 15.71 3.68 29.42
CA ASP A 116 17.02 3.99 30.03
C ASP A 116 18.03 4.63 29.06
N GLY A 117 17.61 4.90 27.81
CA GLY A 117 18.46 5.45 26.76
C GLY A 117 19.53 4.49 26.26
N SER A 118 19.49 3.20 26.67
CA SER A 118 20.43 2.20 26.18
C SER A 118 20.19 1.90 24.70
N LEU A 119 21.28 1.69 23.96
CA LEU A 119 21.20 1.38 22.54
C LEU A 119 20.65 -0.04 22.35
N PRO A 120 19.72 -0.26 21.39
CA PRO A 120 19.19 -1.59 21.12
C PRO A 120 20.29 -2.52 20.59
N LYS A 121 20.11 -3.83 20.80
CA LYS A 121 21.02 -4.87 20.33
C LYS A 121 21.19 -4.79 18.80
N GLN A 122 22.42 -4.55 18.35
CA GLN A 122 22.77 -4.48 16.93
C GLN A 122 22.77 -5.89 16.32
N ILE A 123 21.69 -6.24 15.64
CA ILE A 123 21.55 -7.49 14.88
C ILE A 123 21.67 -7.16 13.39
N HIS A 124 22.51 -7.91 12.68
CA HIS A 124 22.81 -7.64 11.26
C HIS A 124 21.85 -8.38 10.31
N GLY A 125 21.22 -9.47 10.75
CA GLY A 125 20.30 -10.24 9.91
C GLY A 125 20.03 -11.63 10.47
N ASN A 126 19.25 -12.40 9.71
CA ASN A 126 18.95 -13.79 10.02
C ASN A 126 18.78 -14.57 8.71
N THR A 127 19.82 -15.29 8.32
CA THR A 127 19.85 -16.09 7.07
C THR A 127 18.70 -17.09 6.99
N ARG A 128 18.24 -17.65 8.11
CA ARG A 128 17.09 -18.57 8.10
C ARG A 128 15.80 -17.84 7.78
N ALA A 129 15.60 -16.64 8.32
CA ALA A 129 14.43 -15.82 8.01
C ALA A 129 14.44 -15.38 6.54
N GLU A 130 15.62 -15.00 6.03
CA GLU A 130 15.84 -14.63 4.63
C GLU A 130 15.42 -15.73 3.66
N ILE A 131 15.85 -16.97 3.91
CA ILE A 131 15.47 -18.10 3.08
C ILE A 131 13.95 -18.33 3.13
N VAL A 132 13.36 -18.31 4.33
CA VAL A 132 11.93 -18.58 4.52
C VAL A 132 11.05 -17.59 3.76
N TRP A 133 11.31 -16.28 3.89
CA TRP A 133 10.47 -15.28 3.23
C TRP A 133 10.69 -15.18 1.72
N THR A 134 11.77 -15.73 1.17
CA THR A 134 11.99 -15.77 -0.29
C THR A 134 11.39 -17.03 -0.88
N VAL A 135 11.50 -18.17 -0.20
CA VAL A 135 10.95 -19.45 -0.66
C VAL A 135 9.42 -19.44 -0.61
N ILE A 136 8.80 -18.89 0.44
CA ILE A 136 7.33 -18.89 0.56
C ILE A 136 6.65 -18.19 -0.64
N PRO A 137 7.00 -16.93 -1.01
CA PRO A 137 6.42 -16.28 -2.19
C PRO A 137 6.72 -17.01 -3.50
N ALA A 138 7.92 -17.58 -3.66
CA ALA A 138 8.27 -18.33 -4.85
C ALA A 138 7.38 -19.58 -5.02
N VAL A 139 7.13 -20.32 -3.94
CA VAL A 139 6.23 -21.49 -3.95
C VAL A 139 4.79 -21.09 -4.23
N ILE A 140 4.30 -19.99 -3.64
CA ILE A 140 2.95 -19.48 -3.92
C ILE A 140 2.78 -19.19 -5.42
N LEU A 141 3.75 -18.53 -6.05
CA LEU A 141 3.71 -18.25 -7.49
C LEU A 141 3.76 -19.53 -8.34
N ALA A 142 4.58 -20.51 -7.95
CA ALA A 142 4.67 -21.78 -8.67
C ALA A 142 3.34 -22.55 -8.64
N ILE A 143 2.62 -22.50 -7.52
CA ILE A 143 1.29 -23.14 -7.39
C ILE A 143 0.27 -22.42 -8.28
N ILE A 144 0.26 -21.09 -8.30
CA ILE A 144 -0.66 -20.29 -9.13
C ILE A 144 -0.38 -20.50 -10.62
N ALA A 145 0.88 -20.71 -11.01
CA ALA A 145 1.26 -20.85 -12.42
C ALA A 145 0.58 -22.06 -13.12
N VAL A 146 0.35 -23.16 -12.40
CA VAL A 146 -0.25 -24.38 -12.98
C VAL A 146 -1.68 -24.14 -13.50
N PRO A 147 -2.67 -23.72 -12.69
CA PRO A 147 -4.01 -23.43 -13.17
C PRO A 147 -4.04 -22.27 -14.17
N THR A 148 -3.13 -21.28 -14.07
CA THR A 148 -3.02 -20.22 -15.07
C THR A 148 -2.72 -20.79 -16.46
N VAL A 149 -1.73 -21.67 -16.57
CA VAL A 149 -1.36 -22.29 -17.85
C VAL A 149 -2.49 -23.18 -18.37
N GLN A 150 -3.15 -23.94 -17.48
CA GLN A 150 -4.31 -24.76 -17.86
C GLN A 150 -5.46 -23.92 -18.42
N GLY A 151 -5.81 -22.82 -17.74
CA GLY A 151 -6.86 -21.91 -18.19
C GLY A 151 -6.55 -21.21 -19.51
N ILE A 152 -5.27 -20.93 -19.79
CA ILE A 152 -4.86 -20.41 -21.12
C ILE A 152 -5.19 -21.43 -22.21
N PHE A 153 -4.83 -22.70 -22.02
CA PHE A 153 -5.13 -23.73 -23.03
C PHE A 153 -6.62 -24.00 -23.18
N GLU A 154 -7.40 -23.94 -22.09
CA GLU A 154 -8.85 -24.08 -22.13
C GLU A 154 -9.53 -22.96 -22.93
N VAL A 155 -9.07 -21.72 -22.75
CA VAL A 155 -9.59 -20.55 -23.49
C VAL A 155 -9.16 -20.57 -24.97
N MET A 156 -8.01 -21.17 -25.28
CA MET A 156 -7.54 -21.29 -26.66
C MET A 156 -8.20 -22.44 -27.43
N ASP A 157 -8.90 -23.35 -26.75
CA ASP A 157 -9.57 -24.47 -27.40
C ASP A 157 -10.82 -23.96 -28.13
N GLU A 158 -10.83 -24.12 -29.45
CA GLU A 158 -11.91 -23.64 -30.31
C GLU A 158 -12.95 -24.75 -30.49
N PRO A 159 -14.24 -24.50 -30.21
CA PRO A 159 -15.28 -25.46 -30.50
C PRO A 159 -15.41 -25.71 -32.00
N GLU A 160 -15.84 -26.92 -32.38
CA GLU A 160 -15.98 -27.32 -33.79
C GLU A 160 -17.18 -26.65 -34.50
N ASP A 161 -18.22 -26.28 -33.75
CA ASP A 161 -19.43 -25.62 -34.25
C ASP A 161 -19.54 -24.22 -33.61
N TYR A 162 -19.47 -23.18 -34.44
CA TYR A 162 -19.46 -21.79 -33.99
C TYR A 162 -20.11 -20.87 -35.03
N LEU A 163 -20.71 -19.78 -34.54
CA LEU A 163 -21.15 -18.66 -35.36
C LEU A 163 -19.96 -17.74 -35.66
N THR A 164 -19.70 -17.45 -36.93
CA THR A 164 -18.69 -16.47 -37.32
C THR A 164 -19.27 -15.06 -37.33
N VAL A 165 -18.56 -14.11 -36.72
CA VAL A 165 -18.88 -12.68 -36.81
C VAL A 165 -17.60 -11.92 -37.14
N GLU A 166 -17.61 -11.22 -38.27
CA GLU A 166 -16.50 -10.34 -38.65
C GLU A 166 -16.67 -8.99 -37.94
N VAL A 167 -15.63 -8.55 -37.21
CA VAL A 167 -15.64 -7.33 -36.41
C VAL A 167 -14.79 -6.26 -37.10
N ILE A 168 -15.45 -5.25 -37.66
CA ILE A 168 -14.79 -4.17 -38.37
C ILE A 168 -14.71 -2.93 -37.47
N GLY A 169 -13.49 -2.61 -37.04
CA GLY A 169 -13.21 -1.42 -36.25
C GLY A 169 -13.11 -0.17 -37.12
N HIS A 170 -14.05 0.76 -36.96
CA HIS A 170 -13.99 2.09 -37.55
C HIS A 170 -13.53 3.13 -36.52
N ARG A 171 -13.20 4.34 -37.00
CA ARG A 171 -12.93 5.45 -36.07
C ARG A 171 -14.22 5.78 -35.31
N TRP A 172 -14.21 5.50 -34.00
CA TRP A 172 -15.27 5.82 -33.04
C TRP A 172 -16.54 4.97 -33.10
N TRP A 173 -16.56 3.89 -33.87
CA TRP A 173 -17.69 2.95 -33.90
C TRP A 173 -17.24 1.57 -34.40
N PHE A 174 -18.06 0.56 -34.15
CA PHE A 174 -17.80 -0.82 -34.59
C PHE A 174 -18.93 -1.29 -35.51
N GLU A 175 -18.56 -1.98 -36.59
CA GLU A 175 -19.48 -2.70 -37.48
C GLU A 175 -19.29 -4.21 -37.24
N TYR A 176 -20.40 -4.94 -37.24
CA TYR A 176 -20.43 -6.39 -37.08
C TYR A 176 -21.12 -7.01 -38.30
N TYR A 177 -20.44 -7.88 -39.01
CA TYR A 177 -20.98 -8.62 -40.14
C TYR A 177 -21.18 -10.10 -39.79
N TYR A 178 -22.36 -10.63 -40.11
CA TYR A 178 -22.74 -12.02 -39.87
C TYR A 178 -22.82 -12.75 -41.24
N PRO A 179 -21.74 -13.43 -41.69
CA PRO A 179 -21.65 -13.96 -43.05
C PRO A 179 -22.74 -14.98 -43.39
N ASP A 180 -23.09 -15.83 -42.42
CA ASP A 180 -24.10 -16.89 -42.60
C ASP A 180 -25.51 -16.34 -42.87
N TYR A 181 -25.77 -15.10 -42.44
CA TYR A 181 -27.08 -14.44 -42.54
C TYR A 181 -27.09 -13.26 -43.50
N ASP A 182 -25.92 -12.84 -44.00
CA ASP A 182 -25.74 -11.62 -44.80
C ASP A 182 -26.30 -10.36 -44.12
N ILE A 183 -26.04 -10.20 -42.82
CA ILE A 183 -26.53 -9.09 -41.99
C ILE A 183 -25.36 -8.23 -41.50
N TYR A 184 -25.56 -6.91 -41.52
CA TYR A 184 -24.65 -5.92 -40.93
C TYR A 184 -25.34 -5.19 -39.78
N THR A 185 -24.65 -5.04 -38.64
CA THR A 185 -25.08 -4.19 -37.53
C THR A 185 -23.99 -3.19 -37.14
N ALA A 186 -24.37 -2.08 -36.54
CA ALA A 186 -23.44 -1.03 -36.11
C ALA A 186 -23.65 -0.72 -34.63
N ASN A 187 -22.56 -0.70 -33.84
CA ASN A 187 -22.51 -0.46 -32.39
C ASN A 187 -23.31 -1.44 -31.50
N GLU A 188 -24.26 -2.16 -32.06
CA GLU A 188 -25.03 -3.20 -31.39
C GLU A 188 -24.56 -4.57 -31.87
N PHE A 189 -24.10 -5.38 -30.91
CA PHE A 189 -23.66 -6.74 -31.10
C PHE A 189 -24.65 -7.67 -30.39
N ALA A 190 -25.24 -8.60 -31.14
CA ALA A 190 -26.26 -9.50 -30.62
C ALA A 190 -25.89 -10.94 -30.98
N ILE A 191 -25.82 -11.79 -29.95
CA ILE A 191 -25.51 -13.20 -30.11
C ILE A 191 -26.49 -14.06 -29.33
N PRO A 192 -26.84 -15.26 -29.82
CA PRO A 192 -27.65 -16.21 -29.08
C PRO A 192 -26.87 -16.74 -27.87
N VAL A 193 -27.59 -16.89 -26.74
CA VAL A 193 -27.00 -17.44 -25.52
C VAL A 193 -26.72 -18.94 -25.71
N GLY A 194 -25.53 -19.38 -25.32
CA GLY A 194 -25.12 -20.79 -25.36
C GLY A 194 -24.59 -21.26 -26.72
N THR A 195 -24.47 -20.37 -27.71
CA THR A 195 -23.82 -20.67 -28.98
C THR A 195 -22.38 -20.16 -28.95
N PRO A 196 -21.37 -20.98 -29.27
CA PRO A 196 -20.02 -20.49 -29.45
C PRO A 196 -19.94 -19.49 -30.60
N VAL A 197 -19.19 -18.40 -30.40
CA VAL A 197 -19.03 -17.34 -31.40
C VAL A 197 -17.54 -17.11 -31.63
N ARG A 198 -17.14 -17.11 -32.91
CA ARG A 198 -15.80 -16.75 -33.35
C ARG A 198 -15.83 -15.34 -33.90
N LEU A 199 -14.99 -14.47 -33.35
CA LEU A 199 -14.80 -13.11 -33.83
C LEU A 199 -13.58 -13.08 -34.75
N GLU A 200 -13.76 -12.58 -35.97
CA GLU A 200 -12.70 -12.44 -36.98
C GLU A 200 -12.41 -10.97 -37.29
#